data_AF-A0A965PS21-F1
#
_entry.id   AF-A0A965PS21-F1
#
_cell.length_a   1.000
_cell.length_b   1.000
_cell.length_c   1.000
_cell.angle_alpha   90.00
_cell.angle_beta   90.00
_cell.angle_gamma   90.00
#
_symmetry.space_group_name_H-M   'P 1'
#
loop_
_entity.id
_entity.type
_entity.pdbx_description
1 polymer ?
#
loop_
_entity_poly.entity_id
_entity_poly.type
_entity_poly.pdbx_seq_one_letter_code
_entity_poly.pdbx_strand_id
1 'polypeptide(L)'
;MANGMDWYHWNVRNWGTKWDILLDREYINIDQRNDGNYYFCWAFDTAWSPAVEAYDAMAKRFPNLEFDFEITEEANFYLGKQHYAGGELVSEQWVDDPSHADFVEFDVPCSHCNWGEDVFDLSETDISALEEQLDYYFNDCPPAQQLKDRIAELTLDNSGTDVLDLSVSTTTLSGE
;
A
#
# COMPACT_ATOMS: atom_id res chain seq x y z
N MET A 1 -31.79 -27.85 15.72
CA MET A 1 -31.78 -26.40 15.96
C MET A 1 -30.98 -25.81 14.81
N ALA A 2 -31.60 -25.00 13.96
CA ALA A 2 -30.86 -24.30 12.90
C ALA A 2 -30.04 -23.21 13.61
N ASN A 3 -28.73 -23.37 13.59
CA ASN A 3 -27.82 -22.49 14.30
C ASN A 3 -27.79 -21.16 13.54
N GLY A 4 -28.01 -20.02 14.21
CA GLY A 4 -28.11 -18.69 13.59
C GLY A 4 -26.86 -18.19 12.84
N MET A 5 -25.89 -19.05 12.54
CA MET A 5 -24.71 -18.81 11.72
C MET A 5 -24.86 -19.30 10.27
N ASP A 6 -25.99 -19.90 9.90
CA ASP A 6 -26.18 -20.43 8.54
C ASP A 6 -26.02 -19.33 7.47
N TRP A 7 -26.47 -18.10 7.73
CA TRP A 7 -26.27 -16.96 6.83
C TRP A 7 -24.79 -16.57 6.69
N TYR A 8 -24.04 -16.56 7.80
CA TYR A 8 -22.64 -16.17 7.83
C TYR A 8 -21.77 -17.17 7.07
N HIS A 9 -21.93 -18.46 7.38
CA HIS A 9 -21.18 -19.52 6.71
C HIS A 9 -21.56 -19.64 5.23
N TRP A 10 -22.81 -19.35 4.90
CA TRP A 10 -23.24 -19.30 3.51
C TRP A 10 -22.58 -18.12 2.78
N ASN A 11 -22.58 -16.91 3.34
CA ASN A 11 -21.92 -15.75 2.72
C ASN A 11 -20.44 -16.01 2.46
N VAL A 12 -19.70 -16.45 3.48
CA VAL A 12 -18.27 -16.75 3.32
C VAL A 12 -18.03 -17.79 2.23
N ARG A 13 -18.85 -18.84 2.15
CA ARG A 13 -18.67 -19.90 1.13
C ARG A 13 -19.03 -19.47 -0.29
N ASN A 14 -20.02 -18.60 -0.46
CA ASN A 14 -20.56 -18.28 -1.77
C ASN A 14 -19.99 -16.96 -2.32
N TRP A 15 -19.63 -16.03 -1.45
CA TRP A 15 -19.14 -14.70 -1.81
C TRP A 15 -17.71 -14.43 -1.39
N GLY A 16 -17.09 -15.26 -0.55
CA GLY A 16 -15.72 -15.04 -0.08
C GLY A 16 -15.57 -14.03 1.04
N THR A 17 -16.64 -13.30 1.35
CA THR A 17 -16.65 -12.25 2.37
C THR A 17 -17.83 -12.39 3.32
N LYS A 18 -17.72 -11.72 4.47
CA LYS A 18 -18.56 -11.97 5.65
C LYS A 18 -19.95 -11.33 5.57
N TRP A 19 -20.02 -10.09 5.13
CA TRP A 19 -21.25 -9.33 5.00
C TRP A 19 -21.36 -8.76 3.60
N ASP A 20 -22.58 -8.33 3.25
CA ASP A 20 -22.88 -7.75 1.95
C ASP A 20 -22.10 -6.45 1.72
N ILE A 21 -21.88 -6.12 0.46
CA ILE A 21 -21.20 -4.90 0.07
C ILE A 21 -22.19 -3.73 0.06
N LEU A 22 -21.70 -2.56 0.41
CA LEU A 22 -22.44 -1.31 0.20
C LEU A 22 -21.84 -0.63 -1.03
N LEU A 23 -22.61 -0.60 -2.10
CA LEU A 23 -22.23 0.14 -3.30
C LEU A 23 -22.77 1.56 -3.17
N ASP A 24 -21.88 2.53 -2.94
CA ASP A 24 -22.27 3.93 -3.10
C ASP A 24 -22.36 4.27 -4.60
N ARG A 25 -23.44 4.95 -4.98
CA ARG A 25 -23.65 5.36 -6.36
C ARG A 25 -22.60 6.36 -6.82
N GLU A 26 -21.97 7.08 -5.89
CA GLU A 26 -20.90 8.03 -6.20
C GLU A 26 -19.65 7.35 -6.75
N TYR A 27 -19.44 6.05 -6.47
CA TYR A 27 -18.32 5.28 -6.99
C TYR A 27 -18.61 4.56 -8.30
N ILE A 28 -19.77 4.81 -8.91
CA ILE A 28 -20.16 4.20 -10.17
C ILE A 28 -19.89 5.18 -11.32
N ASN A 29 -19.04 4.78 -12.26
CA ASN A 29 -18.71 5.58 -13.44
C ASN A 29 -18.82 4.74 -14.73
N ILE A 30 -19.39 5.36 -15.78
CA ILE A 30 -19.43 4.80 -17.13
C ILE A 30 -18.67 5.76 -18.02
N ASP A 31 -17.66 5.26 -18.70
CA ASP A 31 -16.85 6.08 -19.60
C ASP A 31 -16.54 5.31 -20.88
N GLN A 32 -16.11 6.02 -21.92
CA GLN A 32 -15.82 5.46 -23.23
C GLN A 32 -14.31 5.38 -23.43
N ARG A 33 -13.81 4.18 -23.72
CA ARG A 33 -12.43 3.95 -24.11
C ARG A 33 -12.16 4.59 -25.48
N ASN A 34 -10.89 4.89 -25.74
CA ASN A 34 -10.42 5.50 -26.99
C ASN A 34 -10.70 4.63 -28.24
N ASP A 35 -10.95 3.33 -28.07
CA ASP A 35 -11.33 2.39 -29.13
C ASP A 35 -12.83 2.43 -29.47
N GLY A 36 -13.61 3.25 -28.76
CA GLY A 36 -15.05 3.41 -28.93
C GLY A 36 -15.90 2.48 -28.06
N ASN A 37 -15.30 1.55 -27.31
CA ASN A 37 -16.00 0.68 -26.37
C ASN A 37 -16.31 1.41 -25.07
N TYR A 38 -17.41 1.05 -24.40
CA TYR A 38 -17.71 1.55 -23.07
C TYR A 38 -17.07 0.66 -22.02
N TYR A 39 -16.56 1.26 -20.95
CA TYR A 39 -16.13 0.56 -19.75
C TYR A 39 -16.91 1.10 -18.55
N PHE A 40 -17.09 0.23 -17.57
CA PHE A 40 -17.86 0.51 -16.37
C PHE A 40 -16.99 0.25 -15.16
N CYS A 41 -16.78 1.28 -14.36
CA CYS A 41 -16.00 1.21 -13.14
C CYS A 41 -16.94 1.34 -11.94
N TRP A 42 -16.71 0.50 -10.94
CA TRP A 42 -17.29 0.63 -9.61
C TRP A 42 -16.19 0.45 -8.56
N ALA A 43 -16.41 0.99 -7.37
CA ALA A 43 -15.65 0.65 -6.18
C ALA A 43 -16.60 0.34 -5.03
N PHE A 44 -16.23 -0.61 -4.18
CA PHE A 44 -16.96 -0.99 -2.99
C PHE A 44 -16.00 -1.61 -1.97
N ASP A 45 -16.38 -1.54 -0.70
CA ASP A 45 -15.60 -2.15 0.37
C ASP A 45 -16.12 -3.53 0.73
N THR A 46 -15.19 -4.42 1.06
CA THR A 46 -15.47 -5.78 1.55
C THR A 46 -14.92 -5.94 2.96
N ALA A 47 -15.39 -6.97 3.67
CA ALA A 47 -14.93 -7.21 5.03
C ALA A 47 -13.71 -8.12 5.06
N TRP A 48 -12.54 -7.53 5.26
CA TRP A 48 -11.25 -8.19 5.55
C TRP A 48 -10.74 -9.21 4.51
N SER A 49 -11.54 -9.52 3.50
CA SER A 49 -11.19 -10.40 2.41
C SER A 49 -11.90 -9.98 1.13
N PRO A 50 -11.24 -10.10 -0.03
CA PRO A 50 -11.89 -9.87 -1.32
C PRO A 50 -13.03 -10.87 -1.55
N ALA A 51 -14.03 -10.44 -2.33
CA ALA A 51 -15.19 -11.26 -2.65
C ALA A 51 -14.95 -12.17 -3.87
N VAL A 52 -13.85 -12.93 -3.88
CA VAL A 52 -13.37 -13.69 -5.06
C VAL A 52 -14.43 -14.64 -5.61
N GLU A 53 -15.16 -15.35 -4.75
CA GLU A 53 -16.21 -16.27 -5.16
C GLU A 53 -17.39 -15.54 -5.83
N ALA A 54 -17.65 -14.28 -5.44
CA ALA A 54 -18.62 -13.43 -6.13
C ALA A 54 -18.11 -13.01 -7.52
N TYR A 55 -16.82 -12.70 -7.65
CA TYR A 55 -16.19 -12.34 -8.92
C TYR A 55 -16.27 -13.50 -9.92
N ASP A 56 -15.92 -14.70 -9.47
CA ASP A 56 -16.06 -15.95 -10.21
C ASP A 56 -17.50 -16.19 -10.69
N ALA A 57 -18.47 -16.02 -9.78
CA ALA A 57 -19.88 -16.21 -10.11
C ALA A 57 -20.36 -15.18 -11.14
N MET A 58 -19.91 -13.92 -11.02
CA MET A 58 -20.24 -12.85 -11.94
C MET A 58 -19.64 -13.08 -13.33
N ALA A 59 -18.36 -13.44 -13.41
CA ALA A 59 -17.70 -13.77 -14.67
C ALA A 59 -18.43 -14.92 -15.39
N LYS A 60 -18.71 -16.02 -14.69
CA LYS A 60 -19.47 -17.16 -15.24
C LYS A 60 -20.87 -16.78 -15.71
N ARG A 61 -21.52 -15.84 -15.02
CA ARG A 61 -22.87 -15.36 -15.37
C ARG A 61 -22.88 -14.50 -16.64
N PHE A 62 -21.81 -13.74 -16.87
CA PHE A 62 -21.66 -12.80 -17.98
C PHE A 62 -20.38 -13.07 -18.77
N PRO A 63 -20.28 -14.22 -19.47
CA PRO A 63 -19.04 -14.65 -20.14
C PRO A 63 -18.62 -13.77 -21.32
N ASN A 64 -19.51 -12.90 -21.81
CA ASN A 64 -19.22 -11.96 -22.89
C ASN A 64 -18.61 -10.64 -22.38
N LEU A 65 -18.50 -10.47 -21.06
CA LEU A 65 -17.86 -9.32 -20.44
C LEU A 65 -16.47 -9.72 -19.93
N GLU A 66 -15.58 -8.74 -19.92
CA GLU A 66 -14.28 -8.82 -19.25
C GLU A 66 -14.38 -8.03 -17.95
N PHE A 67 -13.73 -8.53 -16.90
CA PHE A 67 -13.70 -7.88 -15.59
C PHE A 67 -12.26 -7.79 -15.10
N ASP A 68 -11.87 -6.58 -14.71
CA ASP A 68 -10.62 -6.30 -14.03
C ASP A 68 -10.94 -5.87 -12.60
N PHE A 69 -10.51 -6.65 -11.62
CA PHE A 69 -10.64 -6.32 -10.21
C PHE A 69 -9.30 -5.91 -9.66
N GLU A 70 -9.25 -4.71 -9.10
CA GLU A 70 -8.14 -4.23 -8.29
C GLU A 70 -8.54 -4.35 -6.82
N ILE A 71 -7.70 -5.01 -6.04
CA ILE A 71 -7.97 -5.36 -4.64
C ILE A 71 -6.92 -4.67 -3.80
N THR A 72 -7.35 -3.76 -2.95
CA THR A 72 -6.53 -3.09 -1.95
C THR A 72 -7.13 -3.32 -0.57
N GLU A 73 -6.32 -3.16 0.47
CA GLU A 73 -6.74 -3.27 1.86
C GLU A 73 -6.21 -2.06 2.64
N GLU A 74 -7.02 -1.48 3.52
CA GLU A 74 -6.72 -0.22 4.19
C GLU A 74 -5.47 -0.29 5.09
N ALA A 75 -5.27 -1.41 5.79
CA ALA A 75 -4.08 -1.67 6.59
C ALA A 75 -2.91 -2.23 5.77
N ASN A 76 -3.06 -2.31 4.44
CA ASN A 76 -2.06 -2.77 3.49
C ASN A 76 -1.50 -4.18 3.76
N PHE A 77 -2.32 -5.11 4.28
CA PHE A 77 -1.84 -6.49 4.48
C PHE A 77 -1.73 -7.30 3.19
N TYR A 78 -2.44 -6.90 2.14
CA TYR A 78 -2.39 -7.55 0.84
C TYR A 78 -2.77 -6.59 -0.29
N LEU A 79 -2.32 -6.94 -1.49
CA LEU A 79 -2.63 -6.25 -2.74
C LEU A 79 -2.88 -7.29 -3.84
N GLY A 80 -3.87 -7.08 -4.69
CA GLY A 80 -4.23 -8.05 -5.71
C GLY A 80 -4.82 -7.45 -6.98
N LYS A 81 -4.63 -8.15 -8.09
CA LYS A 81 -5.31 -7.89 -9.36
C LYS A 81 -5.80 -9.21 -9.95
N GLN A 82 -7.05 -9.22 -10.40
CA GLN A 82 -7.65 -10.38 -11.05
C GLN A 82 -8.33 -9.98 -12.34
N HIS A 83 -8.00 -10.68 -13.43
CA HIS A 83 -8.58 -10.46 -14.75
C HIS A 83 -9.39 -11.68 -15.17
N TYR A 84 -10.65 -11.44 -15.51
CA TYR A 84 -11.60 -12.44 -15.97
C TYR A 84 -12.03 -12.15 -17.40
N ALA A 85 -12.01 -13.18 -18.26
CA ALA A 85 -12.53 -13.11 -19.62
C ALA A 85 -13.13 -14.46 -20.02
N GLY A 86 -14.17 -14.45 -20.87
CA GLY A 86 -14.84 -15.70 -21.28
C GLY A 86 -15.57 -16.43 -20.15
N GLY A 87 -15.75 -15.76 -19.00
CA GLY A 87 -16.36 -16.32 -17.80
C GLY A 87 -15.44 -17.13 -16.89
N GLU A 88 -14.13 -17.04 -17.10
CA GLU A 88 -13.10 -17.71 -16.29
C GLU A 88 -12.02 -16.72 -15.85
N LEU A 89 -11.30 -17.06 -14.78
CA LEU A 89 -10.12 -16.30 -14.34
C LEU A 89 -8.96 -16.57 -15.31
N VAL A 90 -8.45 -15.52 -15.93
CA VAL A 90 -7.38 -15.61 -16.94
C VAL A 90 -6.02 -15.30 -16.33
N SER A 91 -5.96 -14.34 -15.41
CA SER A 91 -4.74 -14.03 -14.67
C SER A 91 -5.04 -13.49 -13.29
N GLU A 92 -4.18 -13.85 -12.34
CA GLU A 92 -4.15 -13.30 -10.99
C GLU A 92 -2.75 -12.83 -10.63
N GLN A 93 -2.69 -11.76 -9.85
CA GLN A 93 -1.50 -11.31 -9.15
C GLN A 93 -1.90 -11.04 -7.71
N TRP A 94 -1.08 -11.51 -6.77
CA TRP A 94 -1.34 -11.40 -5.35
C TRP A 94 -0.03 -11.20 -4.60
N VAL A 95 -0.01 -10.20 -3.71
CA VAL A 95 1.13 -9.88 -2.85
C VAL A 95 0.62 -9.78 -1.42
N ASP A 96 1.19 -10.58 -0.52
CA ASP A 96 1.01 -10.45 0.92
C ASP A 96 2.11 -9.53 1.47
N ASP A 97 1.77 -8.67 2.42
CA ASP A 97 2.68 -7.68 3.02
C ASP A 97 3.43 -6.82 1.97
N PRO A 98 2.69 -6.11 1.09
CA PRO A 98 3.26 -5.34 -0.02
C PRO A 98 4.22 -4.24 0.44
N SER A 99 5.30 -4.06 -0.32
CA SER A 99 6.23 -2.92 -0.22
C SER A 99 5.74 -1.71 -1.02
N HIS A 100 6.39 -0.55 -0.86
CA HIS A 100 6.06 0.62 -1.68
C HIS A 100 6.25 0.35 -3.18
N ALA A 101 7.30 -0.40 -3.56
CA ALA A 101 7.52 -0.80 -4.95
C ALA A 101 6.35 -1.61 -5.54
N ASP A 102 5.71 -2.47 -4.74
CA ASP A 102 4.56 -3.27 -5.19
C ASP A 102 3.36 -2.38 -5.50
N PHE A 103 3.06 -1.37 -4.66
CA PHE A 103 2.01 -0.40 -4.94
C PHE A 103 2.26 0.35 -6.26
N VAL A 104 3.51 0.73 -6.52
CA VAL A 104 3.90 1.39 -7.77
C VAL A 104 3.74 0.46 -8.97
N GLU A 105 4.14 -0.81 -8.87
CA GLU A 105 3.97 -1.79 -9.94
C GLU A 105 2.49 -2.04 -10.27
N PHE A 106 1.63 -2.01 -9.25
CA PHE A 106 0.20 -2.16 -9.38
C PHE A 106 -0.52 -0.86 -9.83
N ASP A 107 0.20 0.25 -10.05
CA ASP A 107 -0.39 1.55 -10.37
C ASP A 107 -1.44 2.02 -9.33
N VAL A 108 -1.25 1.62 -8.07
CA VAL A 108 -2.09 2.02 -6.94
C VAL A 108 -1.32 3.06 -6.12
N PRO A 109 -1.94 4.20 -5.77
CA PRO A 109 -1.28 5.19 -4.94
C PRO A 109 -0.96 4.57 -3.58
N CYS A 110 0.33 4.56 -3.20
CA CYS A 110 0.75 4.19 -1.86
C CYS A 110 0.12 5.15 -0.86
N SER A 111 -0.81 4.65 -0.05
CA SER A 111 -1.54 5.45 0.95
C SER A 111 -0.55 6.19 1.83
N HIS A 112 0.46 5.51 2.38
CA HIS A 112 1.51 6.07 3.23
C HIS A 112 2.31 7.22 2.59
N CYS A 113 2.69 7.13 1.31
CA CYS A 113 3.48 8.18 0.67
C CYS A 113 2.64 9.39 0.25
N ASN A 114 1.31 9.25 0.15
CA ASN A 114 0.40 10.28 -0.35
C ASN A 114 -0.32 11.07 0.76
N TRP A 115 0.03 10.88 2.04
CA TRP A 115 -0.50 11.67 3.16
C TRP A 115 -0.03 13.14 3.19
N GLY A 116 0.43 13.70 2.07
CA GLY A 116 0.85 15.10 1.97
C GLY A 116 2.18 15.38 2.67
N GLU A 117 2.83 16.47 2.28
CA GLU A 117 4.15 16.90 2.75
C GLU A 117 4.21 17.34 4.23
N ASP A 118 3.20 16.99 5.05
CA ASP A 118 2.96 17.58 6.38
C ASP A 118 2.77 16.57 7.53
N VAL A 119 2.99 15.26 7.33
CA VAL A 119 2.77 14.26 8.42
C VAL A 119 3.99 14.02 9.29
N PHE A 120 5.20 14.25 8.78
CA PHE A 120 6.43 13.98 9.52
C PHE A 120 7.25 15.25 9.74
N ASP A 121 7.52 15.55 11.01
CA ASP A 121 8.22 16.77 11.42
C ASP A 121 9.74 16.55 11.36
N LEU A 122 10.37 16.90 10.24
CA LEU A 122 11.83 16.85 10.11
C LEU A 122 12.55 17.86 11.03
N SER A 123 11.82 18.80 11.65
CA SER A 123 12.39 19.67 12.69
C SER A 123 12.51 18.98 14.04
N GLU A 124 11.91 17.81 14.21
CA GLU A 124 12.10 16.96 15.38
C GLU A 124 13.58 16.62 15.58
N THR A 125 13.97 16.57 16.85
CA THR A 125 15.34 16.30 17.32
C THR A 125 15.41 15.10 18.25
N ASP A 126 14.28 14.64 18.77
CA ASP A 126 14.18 13.38 19.49
C ASP A 126 14.21 12.20 18.50
N ILE A 127 15.32 11.47 18.52
CA ILE A 127 15.52 10.28 17.69
C ILE A 127 14.39 9.26 17.90
N SER A 128 13.92 9.08 19.14
CA SER A 128 12.87 8.09 19.43
C SER A 128 11.52 8.47 18.81
N ALA A 129 11.21 9.76 18.74
CA ALA A 129 10.00 10.25 18.07
C ALA A 129 10.08 10.13 16.54
N LEU A 130 11.29 10.26 15.96
CA LEU A 130 11.53 10.01 14.53
C LEU A 130 11.47 8.51 14.20
N GLU A 131 11.96 7.64 15.08
CA GLU A 131 11.85 6.19 14.94
C GLU A 131 10.38 5.73 15.01
N GLU A 132 9.57 6.31 15.90
CA GLU A 132 8.12 6.03 15.95
C GLU A 132 7.41 6.46 14.66
N GLN A 133 7.78 7.60 14.08
CA GLN A 133 7.25 8.04 12.78
C GLN A 133 7.64 7.08 11.65
N LEU A 134 8.86 6.53 11.69
CA LEU A 134 9.36 5.60 10.67
C LEU A 134 8.52 4.32 10.59
N ASP A 135 7.98 3.85 11.72
CA ASP A 135 7.13 2.64 11.78
C ASP A 135 5.81 2.79 11.00
N TYR A 136 5.40 4.01 10.68
CA TYR A 136 4.20 4.27 9.87
C TYR A 136 4.45 4.19 8.36
N TYR A 137 5.67 3.98 7.89
CA TYR A 137 5.98 3.96 6.46
C TYR A 137 6.56 2.61 6.03
N PHE A 138 6.27 2.21 4.78
CA PHE A 138 7.07 1.16 4.15
C PHE A 138 8.54 1.56 4.13
N ASN A 139 9.41 0.58 4.34
CA ASN A 139 10.85 0.79 4.45
C ASN A 139 11.47 1.48 3.22
N ASP A 140 10.88 1.28 2.05
CA ASP A 140 11.28 1.79 0.74
C ASP A 140 10.45 3.01 0.27
N CYS A 141 9.53 3.53 1.09
CA CYS A 141 8.79 4.78 0.78
C CYS A 141 9.75 5.99 0.90
N PRO A 142 9.67 7.00 0.00
CA PRO A 142 10.58 8.15 0.05
C PRO A 142 10.60 8.93 1.39
N PRO A 143 9.46 9.18 2.06
CA PRO A 143 9.41 9.67 3.44
C PRO A 143 10.26 8.87 4.45
N ALA A 144 10.25 7.54 4.37
CA ALA A 144 11.02 6.69 5.27
C ALA A 144 12.53 6.94 5.11
N GLN A 145 12.99 7.22 3.89
CA GLN A 145 14.39 7.56 3.64
C GLN A 145 14.77 8.91 4.26
N GLN A 146 13.89 9.92 4.15
CA GLN A 146 14.15 11.24 4.75
C GLN A 146 14.25 11.16 6.28
N LEU A 147 13.39 10.36 6.92
CA LEU A 147 13.45 10.10 8.36
C LEU A 147 14.76 9.38 8.75
N LYS A 148 15.15 8.36 7.99
CA LYS A 148 16.42 7.63 8.20
C LYS A 148 17.64 8.55 8.08
N ASP A 149 17.66 9.41 7.07
CA ASP A 149 18.74 10.37 6.85
C ASP A 149 18.81 11.36 8.02
N ARG A 150 17.67 11.87 8.48
CA ARG A 150 17.57 12.78 9.63
C ARG A 150 18.04 12.15 10.95
N ILE A 151 17.65 10.91 11.22
CA ILE A 151 18.10 10.14 12.39
C ILE A 151 19.62 9.95 12.34
N ALA A 152 20.18 9.65 11.16
CA ALA A 152 21.62 9.50 10.98
C ALA A 152 22.38 10.81 11.26
N GLU A 153 21.88 11.95 10.81
CA GLU A 153 22.44 13.29 11.11
C GLU A 153 22.48 13.55 12.63
N LEU A 154 21.36 13.38 13.32
CA LEU A 154 21.26 13.61 14.78
C LEU A 154 22.16 12.67 15.58
N THR A 155 22.30 11.42 15.12
CA THR A 155 23.19 10.43 15.75
C THR A 155 24.66 10.83 15.61
N LEU A 156 25.06 11.35 14.45
CA LEU A 156 26.42 11.86 14.21
C LEU A 156 26.71 13.10 15.07
N ASP A 157 25.77 14.04 15.16
CA ASP A 157 25.91 15.24 16.01
C ASP A 157 26.06 14.89 17.49
N ASN A 158 25.30 13.89 17.97
CA ASN A 158 25.42 13.39 19.35
C ASN A 158 26.76 12.67 19.60
N SER A 159 27.32 12.00 18.59
CA SER A 159 28.65 11.36 18.68
C SER A 159 29.83 12.34 18.64
N GLY A 160 29.60 13.58 18.19
CA GLY A 160 30.59 14.65 18.14
C GLY A 160 30.93 15.30 19.49
N THR A 161 30.30 14.86 20.59
CA THR A 161 30.53 15.40 21.93
C THR A 161 31.60 14.68 22.76
N ASP A 162 32.15 13.56 22.28
CA ASP A 162 33.26 12.85 22.93
C ASP A 162 34.54 12.86 22.07
N VAL A 163 35.39 13.88 22.31
CA VAL A 163 36.88 13.94 22.21
C VAL A 163 37.57 13.56 20.87
N LEU A 164 38.49 14.36 20.28
CA LEU A 164 39.74 14.88 20.84
C LEU A 164 40.32 15.98 19.91
N ASP A 165 40.74 17.06 20.56
CA ASP A 165 41.58 18.14 20.04
C ASP A 165 42.91 17.57 19.49
N LEU A 166 43.04 17.43 18.16
CA LEU A 166 44.28 16.99 17.53
C LEU A 166 45.05 18.22 17.04
N SER A 167 45.74 18.90 17.96
CA SER A 167 46.70 19.94 17.62
C SER A 167 47.89 19.32 16.87
N VAL A 168 47.92 19.46 15.54
CA VAL A 168 49.10 19.12 14.74
C VAL A 168 50.04 20.33 14.75
N SER A 169 51.14 20.23 15.48
CA SER A 169 52.23 21.21 15.44
C SER A 169 53.02 21.08 14.14
N THR A 170 53.15 22.18 13.39
CA THR A 170 54.04 22.26 12.23
C THR A 170 55.49 22.46 12.66
N THR A 171 56.43 21.83 11.96
CA THR A 171 57.85 22.20 12.01
C THR A 171 58.35 22.33 10.58
N THR A 172 58.65 23.55 10.18
CA THR A 172 59.43 23.87 8.98
C THR A 172 60.90 23.58 9.24
N LEU A 173 61.51 22.73 8.41
CA LEU A 173 62.96 22.65 8.30
C LEU A 173 63.38 23.32 6.98
N SER A 174 64.12 24.42 7.13
CA SER A 174 64.86 25.10 6.07
C SER A 174 66.30 24.58 6.05
N GLY A 175 66.80 24.23 4.86
CA GLY A 175 68.23 24.03 4.56
C GLY A 175 68.55 22.59 4.14
N GLU A 176 69.24 22.32 3.04
CA GLU A 176 70.02 23.14 2.09
C GLU A 176 69.70 22.79 0.63
#